data_AF-A0A2E1H3I5-F1
#
_entry.id   AF-A0A2E1H3I5-F1
#
_cell.length_a   1.000
_cell.length_b   1.000
_cell.length_c   1.000
_cell.angle_alpha   90.00
_cell.angle_beta   90.00
_cell.angle_gamma   90.00
#
_symmetry.space_group_name_H-M   'P 1'
#
loop_
_entity.id
_entity.type
_entity.pdbx_description
1 polymer ?
#
loop_
_entity_poly.entity_id
_entity_poly.type
_entity_poly.pdbx_seq_one_letter_code
_entity_poly.pdbx_strand_id
1 'polypeptide(L)'
;MPKQVLILSTMLAVGACSYNEQSLANSELAIIESLCLTPPAANNIDYMFWGKFEVSNFEFHSRPDVELADIPVVMIDFHEAEEWCQQRGLRLPTAGEWLMVTSNAEMSPSKAGARNDIDLDINRPLPGGVFERGRLEWGMYDMHANVREWVSTDSSTHAIAVGASFASRSDINQQLAMNKRDRAVDVGFRYVADAVEYIEQHIAPRWNNMNGTQRQQVRLAIGEWKKDWRLALAAKLDASVVGTDLLLAIKQ
;
A
#
# COMPACT_ATOMS: atom_id res chain seq x y z
N MET A 1 -33.58 28.46 -4.11
CA MET A 1 -32.13 28.68 -3.96
C MET A 1 -31.52 27.48 -3.21
N PRO A 2 -30.78 26.57 -3.87
CA PRO A 2 -30.00 25.58 -3.16
C PRO A 2 -28.51 25.96 -3.15
N LYS A 3 -27.89 25.82 -1.97
CA LYS A 3 -26.49 26.08 -1.69
C LYS A 3 -25.62 25.02 -2.35
N GLN A 4 -24.67 25.44 -3.19
CA GLN A 4 -23.58 24.60 -3.68
C GLN A 4 -22.56 24.39 -2.55
N VAL A 5 -22.24 23.13 -2.27
CA VAL A 5 -21.11 22.74 -1.41
C VAL A 5 -19.89 22.63 -2.32
N LEU A 6 -18.91 23.51 -2.07
CA LEU A 6 -17.63 23.53 -2.77
C LEU A 6 -16.73 22.47 -2.13
N ILE A 7 -16.47 21.37 -2.85
CA ILE A 7 -15.42 20.41 -2.47
C ILE A 7 -14.12 20.92 -3.10
N LEU A 8 -13.18 21.32 -2.23
CA LEU A 8 -11.88 21.84 -2.63
C LEU A 8 -10.94 20.65 -2.91
N SER A 9 -10.85 20.23 -4.17
CA SER A 9 -9.85 19.27 -4.63
C SER A 9 -8.54 20.01 -4.89
N THR A 10 -7.58 19.88 -3.97
CA THR A 10 -6.22 20.40 -4.18
C THR A 10 -5.43 19.40 -5.03
N MET A 11 -5.57 19.49 -6.35
CA MET A 11 -4.64 18.85 -7.28
C MET A 11 -3.36 19.69 -7.38
N LEU A 12 -2.24 19.14 -6.93
CA LEU A 12 -0.91 19.64 -7.30
C LEU A 12 -0.49 18.95 -8.60
N ALA A 13 -0.88 19.54 -9.72
CA ALA A 13 -0.30 19.24 -11.02
C ALA A 13 1.05 20.00 -11.14
N VAL A 14 2.15 19.27 -11.36
CA VAL A 14 3.43 19.88 -11.72
C VAL A 14 3.94 19.27 -13.03
N GLY A 15 3.86 20.09 -14.08
CA GLY A 15 4.94 20.34 -15.04
C GLY A 15 5.43 19.20 -15.93
N ALA A 16 5.00 19.24 -17.19
CA ALA A 16 5.66 18.54 -18.28
C ALA A 16 7.02 19.19 -18.62
N CYS A 17 8.13 18.54 -18.26
CA CYS A 17 9.47 18.64 -18.87
C CYS A 17 10.36 17.47 -18.39
N SER A 18 11.09 16.84 -19.33
CA SER A 18 12.03 15.70 -19.15
C SER A 18 11.48 14.45 -18.43
N TYR A 19 10.63 13.69 -19.12
CA TYR A 19 9.83 12.60 -18.57
C TYR A 19 10.53 11.26 -18.27
N ASN A 20 11.85 11.10 -18.43
CA ASN A 20 12.47 9.77 -18.36
C ASN A 20 13.26 9.42 -17.08
N GLU A 21 13.60 10.38 -16.22
CA GLU A 21 14.20 10.09 -14.90
C GLU A 21 13.34 10.63 -13.75
N GLN A 22 12.57 11.69 -14.00
CA GLN A 22 11.75 12.35 -12.99
C GLN A 22 10.46 11.59 -12.65
N SER A 23 9.91 10.78 -13.57
CA SER A 23 8.73 9.96 -13.28
C SER A 23 9.05 8.78 -12.36
N LEU A 24 10.24 8.16 -12.52
CA LEU A 24 10.73 7.08 -11.66
C LEU A 24 11.07 7.60 -10.27
N ALA A 25 11.80 8.72 -10.18
CA ALA A 25 12.11 9.36 -8.89
C ALA A 25 10.86 9.82 -8.13
N ASN A 26 9.83 10.28 -8.83
CA ASN A 26 8.53 10.60 -8.23
C ASN A 26 7.77 9.34 -7.78
N SER A 27 7.87 8.22 -8.52
CA SER A 27 7.24 6.96 -8.13
C SER A 27 7.88 6.32 -6.90
N GLU A 28 9.19 6.47 -6.69
CA GLU A 28 9.88 5.88 -5.53
C GLU A 28 9.69 6.68 -4.23
N LEU A 29 9.62 8.01 -4.31
CA LEU A 29 9.19 8.84 -3.17
C LEU A 29 7.73 8.56 -2.80
N ALA A 30 6.88 8.39 -3.81
CA ALA A 30 5.48 8.00 -3.60
C ALA A 30 5.36 6.68 -2.85
N ILE A 31 6.26 5.69 -3.08
CA ILE A 31 6.29 4.46 -2.30
C ILE A 31 6.52 4.75 -0.82
N ILE A 32 7.50 5.59 -0.46
CA ILE A 32 7.75 5.92 0.96
C ILE A 32 6.52 6.58 1.60
N GLU A 33 5.86 7.48 0.86
CA GLU A 33 4.65 8.17 1.29
C GLU A 33 3.44 7.23 1.42
N SER A 34 3.45 6.11 0.70
CA SER A 34 2.43 5.06 0.76
C SER A 34 2.79 3.91 1.70
N LEU A 35 3.86 3.98 2.51
CA LEU A 35 4.14 2.93 3.49
C LEU A 35 3.40 3.16 4.81
N CYS A 36 2.82 2.08 5.33
CA CYS A 36 2.38 1.95 6.72
C CYS A 36 3.33 1.04 7.48
N LEU A 37 3.75 1.42 8.68
CA LEU A 37 4.53 0.57 9.58
C LEU A 37 3.59 -0.29 10.42
N THR A 38 3.81 -1.60 10.48
CA THR A 38 3.09 -2.52 11.37
C THR A 38 4.07 -3.21 12.32
N PRO A 39 3.62 -3.62 13.52
CA PRO A 39 4.46 -4.39 14.44
C PRO A 39 4.74 -5.78 13.84
N PRO A 40 5.71 -6.51 14.38
CA PRO A 40 5.96 -7.88 13.97
C PRO A 40 4.70 -8.73 14.09
N ALA A 41 4.44 -9.58 13.09
CA ALA A 41 3.46 -10.66 13.25
C ALA A 41 3.91 -11.57 14.41
N ALA A 42 2.98 -12.27 15.09
CA ALA A 42 3.31 -13.12 16.24
C ALA A 42 4.42 -14.17 15.97
N ASN A 43 4.69 -14.47 14.70
CA ASN A 43 5.71 -15.41 14.24
C ASN A 43 6.84 -14.76 13.39
N ASN A 44 6.79 -13.45 13.17
CA ASN A 44 7.86 -12.70 12.51
C ASN A 44 8.65 -11.91 13.58
N ILE A 45 9.96 -11.77 13.42
CA ILE A 45 10.82 -11.16 14.45
C ILE A 45 10.87 -9.62 14.29
N ASP A 46 10.52 -9.10 13.12
CA ASP A 46 10.74 -7.70 12.77
C ASP A 46 9.51 -6.95 12.22
N TYR A 47 9.61 -5.63 12.27
CA TYR A 47 8.59 -4.70 11.82
C TYR A 47 8.42 -4.80 10.30
N MET A 48 7.20 -4.55 9.81
CA MET A 48 6.91 -4.62 8.38
C MET A 48 6.41 -3.30 7.85
N PHE A 49 6.77 -3.00 6.61
CA PHE A 49 6.07 -2.03 5.81
C PHE A 49 4.98 -2.67 4.98
N TRP A 50 3.87 -1.95 4.85
CA TRP A 50 2.72 -2.29 4.03
C TRP A 50 2.38 -1.14 3.11
N GLY A 51 1.96 -1.45 1.88
CA GLY A 51 1.25 -0.47 1.05
C GLY A 51 -0.01 0.02 1.76
N LYS A 52 -0.15 1.34 1.92
CA LYS A 52 -1.30 2.01 2.53
C LYS A 52 -2.60 1.70 1.78
N PHE A 53 -2.48 1.57 0.46
CA PHE A 53 -3.53 1.21 -0.48
C PHE A 53 -3.09 0.00 -1.31
N GLU A 54 -4.02 -0.58 -2.06
CA GLU A 54 -3.69 -1.48 -3.18
C GLU A 54 -2.85 -0.73 -4.22
N VAL A 55 -2.04 -1.47 -4.99
CA VAL A 55 -1.26 -0.87 -6.08
C VAL A 55 -2.19 -0.23 -7.10
N SER A 56 -1.98 1.04 -7.38
CA SER A 56 -2.76 1.81 -8.34
C SER A 56 -2.30 1.58 -9.78
N ASN A 57 -3.13 1.96 -10.76
CA ASN A 57 -2.71 1.95 -12.16
C ASN A 57 -1.52 2.88 -12.41
N PHE A 58 -1.40 3.98 -11.66
CA PHE A 58 -0.27 4.91 -11.72
C PHE A 58 1.05 4.27 -11.26
N GLU A 59 1.02 3.50 -10.17
CA GLU A 59 2.19 2.77 -9.67
C GLU A 59 2.58 1.60 -10.59
N PHE A 60 1.59 0.94 -11.20
CA PHE A 60 1.82 -0.26 -12.00
C PHE A 60 2.29 0.05 -13.43
N HIS A 61 1.62 0.98 -14.12
CA HIS A 61 1.87 1.27 -15.53
C HIS A 61 2.83 2.45 -15.70
N SER A 62 3.72 2.35 -16.69
CA SER A 62 4.59 3.48 -17.05
C SER A 62 3.84 4.67 -17.67
N ARG A 63 2.64 4.42 -18.23
CA ARG A 63 1.76 5.42 -18.85
C ARG A 63 0.30 5.07 -18.56
N PRO A 64 -0.19 5.33 -17.35
CA PRO A 64 -1.58 5.07 -17.00
C PRO A 64 -2.52 6.00 -17.76
N ASP A 65 -3.78 5.57 -17.94
CA ASP A 65 -4.87 6.50 -18.22
C ASP A 65 -5.07 7.39 -16.99
N VAL A 66 -5.12 8.71 -17.20
CA VAL A 66 -5.27 9.69 -16.12
C VAL A 66 -6.57 9.47 -15.35
N GLU A 67 -7.64 9.01 -16.00
CA GLU A 67 -8.92 8.73 -15.33
C GLU A 67 -8.88 7.48 -14.43
N LEU A 68 -7.90 6.60 -14.66
CA LEU A 68 -7.72 5.35 -13.91
C LEU A 68 -6.53 5.41 -12.96
N ALA A 69 -5.73 6.48 -12.98
CA ALA A 69 -4.45 6.58 -12.29
C ALA A 69 -4.51 6.13 -10.83
N ASP A 70 -5.50 6.61 -10.07
CA ASP A 70 -5.66 6.31 -8.65
C ASP A 70 -6.52 5.07 -8.35
N ILE A 71 -7.07 4.42 -9.38
CA ILE A 71 -7.83 3.18 -9.25
C ILE A 71 -6.85 2.01 -9.06
N PRO A 72 -7.13 1.05 -8.16
CA PRO A 72 -6.36 -0.18 -8.05
C PRO A 72 -6.19 -0.86 -9.40
N VAL A 73 -4.97 -1.33 -9.67
CA VAL A 73 -4.72 -2.15 -10.84
C VAL A 73 -5.39 -3.52 -10.65
N VAL A 74 -6.15 -3.93 -11.66
CA VAL A 74 -6.85 -5.22 -11.73
C VAL A 74 -6.59 -5.86 -13.09
N MET A 75 -7.14 -7.04 -13.36
CA MET A 75 -6.88 -7.81 -14.59
C MET A 75 -5.39 -8.15 -14.78
N ILE A 76 -4.65 -8.24 -13.69
CA ILE A 76 -3.28 -8.73 -13.65
C ILE A 76 -3.24 -10.16 -13.10
N ASP A 77 -2.28 -10.94 -13.57
CA ASP A 77 -2.04 -12.26 -13.03
C ASP A 77 -1.06 -12.23 -11.84
N PHE A 78 -0.91 -13.37 -11.18
CA PHE A 78 -0.06 -13.47 -9.98
C PHE A 78 1.40 -13.14 -10.29
N HIS A 79 1.90 -13.56 -11.46
CA HIS A 79 3.31 -13.39 -11.82
C HIS A 79 3.66 -11.93 -12.06
N GLU A 80 2.75 -11.18 -12.70
CA GLU A 80 2.93 -9.73 -12.87
C GLU A 80 2.97 -8.98 -11.54
N ALA A 81 2.08 -9.33 -10.60
CA ALA A 81 2.06 -8.74 -9.27
C ALA A 81 3.36 -9.04 -8.50
N GLU A 82 3.80 -10.30 -8.54
CA GLU A 82 5.03 -10.76 -7.89
C GLU A 82 6.28 -10.11 -8.48
N GLU A 83 6.40 -10.07 -9.80
CA GLU A 83 7.53 -9.44 -10.50
C GLU A 83 7.59 -7.93 -10.19
N TRP A 84 6.43 -7.25 -10.21
CA TRP A 84 6.38 -5.82 -9.87
C TRP A 84 6.93 -5.54 -8.47
N CYS A 85 6.59 -6.39 -7.50
CA CYS A 85 7.09 -6.29 -6.14
C CYS A 85 8.59 -6.54 -6.08
N GLN A 86 9.07 -7.64 -6.68
CA GLN A 86 10.47 -8.05 -6.61
C GLN A 86 11.41 -7.01 -7.22
N GLN A 87 11.02 -6.38 -8.33
CA GLN A 87 11.80 -5.30 -8.96
C GLN A 87 12.01 -4.07 -8.05
N ARG A 88 11.23 -3.94 -6.97
CA ARG A 88 11.25 -2.80 -6.04
C ARG A 88 11.79 -3.14 -4.66
N GLY A 89 12.29 -4.35 -4.44
CA GLY A 89 12.69 -4.84 -3.12
C GLY A 89 11.49 -5.06 -2.18
N LEU A 90 10.32 -5.31 -2.78
CA LEU A 90 9.07 -5.60 -2.08
C LEU A 90 8.68 -7.05 -2.34
N ARG A 91 7.62 -7.52 -1.68
CA ARG A 91 6.98 -8.81 -1.97
C ARG A 91 5.47 -8.73 -1.78
N LEU A 92 4.77 -9.73 -2.30
CA LEU A 92 3.40 -9.98 -1.90
C LEU A 92 3.36 -10.41 -0.41
N PRO A 93 2.34 -10.01 0.36
CA PRO A 93 2.14 -10.51 1.71
C PRO A 93 1.77 -12.00 1.68
N THR A 94 2.11 -12.73 2.72
CA THR A 94 1.53 -14.06 2.95
C THR A 94 0.07 -13.92 3.41
N ALA A 95 -0.74 -14.96 3.23
CA ALA A 95 -2.11 -14.98 3.76
C ALA A 95 -2.15 -14.77 5.28
N GLY A 96 -1.16 -15.29 6.01
CA GLY A 96 -1.06 -15.14 7.47
C GLY A 96 -0.72 -13.70 7.90
N GLU A 97 0.17 -13.04 7.18
CA GLU A 97 0.49 -11.62 7.41
C GLU A 97 -0.71 -10.73 7.13
N TRP A 98 -1.42 -10.99 6.03
CA TRP A 98 -2.64 -10.27 5.65
C TRP A 98 -3.74 -10.45 6.71
N LEU A 99 -3.92 -11.68 7.21
CA LEU A 99 -4.88 -11.96 8.27
C LEU A 99 -4.49 -11.29 9.60
N MET A 100 -3.21 -11.21 9.94
CA MET A 100 -2.74 -10.58 11.18
C MET A 100 -3.09 -9.09 11.24
N VAL A 101 -2.90 -8.37 10.14
CA VAL A 101 -3.19 -6.92 10.11
C VAL A 101 -4.69 -6.63 10.10
N THR A 102 -5.50 -7.55 9.58
CA THR A 102 -6.97 -7.41 9.53
C THR A 102 -7.66 -7.97 10.76
N SER A 103 -7.11 -8.98 11.44
CA SER A 103 -7.69 -9.56 12.66
C SER A 103 -7.67 -8.60 13.84
N ASN A 104 -6.67 -7.73 13.89
CA ASN A 104 -6.54 -6.68 14.91
C ASN A 104 -7.33 -5.42 14.56
N ALA A 105 -7.83 -5.33 13.32
CA ALA A 105 -8.72 -4.25 12.94
C ALA A 105 -10.14 -4.59 13.35
N GLU A 106 -10.63 -3.97 14.42
CA GLU A 106 -12.06 -3.96 14.74
C GLU A 106 -12.85 -3.21 13.65
N MET A 107 -13.08 -3.85 12.51
CA MET A 107 -14.18 -3.48 11.63
C MET A 107 -15.38 -4.33 11.99
N SER A 108 -16.14 -3.82 12.95
CA SER A 108 -17.49 -4.31 13.19
C SER A 108 -18.25 -4.38 11.85
N PRO A 109 -18.96 -5.50 11.56
CA PRO A 109 -19.86 -5.62 10.41
C PRO A 109 -20.91 -4.51 10.29
N SER A 110 -21.06 -3.68 11.33
CA SER A 110 -22.08 -2.63 11.45
C SER A 110 -21.74 -1.28 10.78
N LYS A 111 -20.53 -1.05 10.26
CA LYS A 111 -20.18 0.23 9.63
C LYS A 111 -20.62 0.27 8.17
N ALA A 112 -21.92 0.49 7.93
CA ALA A 112 -22.44 0.77 6.60
C ALA A 112 -21.65 1.92 5.94
N GLY A 113 -21.28 1.74 4.66
CA GLY A 113 -20.49 2.72 3.90
C GLY A 113 -19.06 2.89 4.39
N ALA A 114 -18.41 1.82 4.90
CA ALA A 114 -17.00 1.82 5.27
C ALA A 114 -16.11 1.03 4.32
N ARG A 115 -16.64 0.55 3.19
CA ARG A 115 -15.95 -0.32 2.23
C ARG A 115 -16.67 -0.35 0.89
N ASN A 116 -15.97 -0.69 -0.18
CA ASN A 116 -16.52 -0.89 -1.51
C ASN A 116 -16.81 -2.39 -1.78
N ASP A 117 -17.94 -2.90 -1.28
CA ASP A 117 -18.39 -4.27 -1.51
C ASP A 117 -19.65 -4.33 -2.38
N ILE A 118 -20.12 -5.56 -2.65
CA ILE A 118 -21.31 -5.77 -3.50
C ILE A 118 -22.58 -5.10 -2.98
N ASP A 119 -22.68 -4.84 -1.68
CA ASP A 119 -23.88 -4.25 -1.08
C ASP A 119 -24.01 -2.74 -1.39
N LEU A 120 -22.91 -2.08 -1.81
CA LEU A 120 -22.97 -0.69 -2.30
C LEU A 120 -23.42 -0.55 -3.76
N ASP A 121 -23.43 -1.63 -4.54
CA ASP A 121 -23.88 -1.66 -5.95
C ASP A 121 -23.16 -0.64 -6.88
N ILE A 122 -21.91 -0.28 -6.53
CA ILE A 122 -21.07 0.61 -7.35
C ILE A 122 -20.52 -0.12 -8.58
N ASN A 123 -20.36 -1.44 -8.49
CA ASN A 123 -19.97 -2.35 -9.59
C ASN A 123 -18.63 -2.02 -10.26
N ARG A 124 -17.70 -1.38 -9.55
CA ARG A 124 -16.32 -1.11 -9.99
C ARG A 124 -15.41 -0.81 -8.80
N PRO A 125 -14.08 -0.93 -8.94
CA PRO A 125 -13.16 -0.44 -7.93
C PRO A 125 -13.22 1.10 -7.85
N LEU A 126 -12.85 1.64 -6.69
CA LEU A 126 -12.75 3.06 -6.42
C LEU A 126 -11.32 3.42 -6.06
N PRO A 127 -10.94 4.72 -6.15
CA PRO A 127 -9.63 5.15 -5.70
C PRO A 127 -9.37 4.74 -4.24
N GLY A 128 -8.12 4.39 -3.94
CA GLY A 128 -7.72 4.01 -2.60
C GLY A 128 -8.06 5.10 -1.57
N GLY A 129 -8.61 4.70 -0.43
CA GLY A 129 -8.89 5.61 0.68
C GLY A 129 -10.19 6.40 0.62
N VAL A 130 -11.09 6.12 -0.34
CA VAL A 130 -12.42 6.73 -0.37
C VAL A 130 -13.21 6.48 0.92
N PHE A 131 -12.99 5.33 1.58
CA PHE A 131 -13.72 4.93 2.78
C PHE A 131 -12.91 5.16 4.05
N GLU A 132 -12.82 6.40 4.53
CA GLU A 132 -12.09 6.73 5.78
C GLU A 132 -12.55 5.91 7.00
N ARG A 133 -13.83 5.55 7.06
CA ARG A 133 -14.39 4.70 8.14
C ARG A 133 -13.86 3.26 8.13
N GLY A 134 -13.32 2.83 7.00
CA GLY A 134 -12.68 1.53 6.78
C GLY A 134 -11.18 1.53 7.01
N ARG A 135 -10.58 2.68 7.34
CA ARG A 135 -9.17 2.77 7.68
C ARG A 135 -8.85 1.93 8.91
N LEU A 136 -7.84 1.07 8.80
CA LEU A 136 -7.33 0.29 9.92
C LEU A 136 -6.54 1.18 10.90
N GLU A 137 -6.40 0.73 12.15
CA GLU A 137 -5.63 1.43 13.19
C GLU A 137 -4.17 1.69 12.78
N TRP A 138 -3.65 0.86 11.89
CA TRP A 138 -2.29 0.92 11.37
C TRP A 138 -2.12 1.90 10.19
N GLY A 139 -3.21 2.50 9.71
CA GLY A 139 -3.20 3.49 8.63
C GLY A 139 -3.55 2.95 7.24
N MET A 140 -3.67 1.63 7.07
CA MET A 140 -4.07 0.98 5.82
C MET A 140 -5.55 1.15 5.51
N TYR A 141 -5.88 1.18 4.22
CA TYR A 141 -7.25 1.27 3.71
C TYR A 141 -7.58 0.06 2.85
N ASP A 142 -8.89 -0.15 2.64
CA ASP A 142 -9.43 -1.07 1.63
C ASP A 142 -8.97 -2.53 1.82
N MET A 143 -8.60 -2.88 3.05
CA MET A 143 -8.29 -4.26 3.46
C MET A 143 -9.56 -5.14 3.54
N HIS A 144 -10.75 -4.54 3.42
CA HIS A 144 -12.03 -5.24 3.53
C HIS A 144 -12.93 -4.85 2.37
N ALA A 145 -12.60 -5.32 1.16
CA ALA A 145 -13.17 -5.01 -0.14
C ALA A 145 -12.59 -3.75 -0.82
N ASN A 146 -13.18 -3.36 -1.95
CA ASN A 146 -12.59 -2.70 -3.11
C ASN A 146 -12.06 -3.71 -4.13
N VAL A 147 -10.86 -4.25 -3.99
CA VAL A 147 -10.38 -5.38 -4.82
C VAL A 147 -9.82 -6.50 -3.94
N ARG A 148 -9.88 -7.73 -4.44
CA ARG A 148 -9.18 -8.85 -3.84
C ARG A 148 -7.68 -8.68 -4.06
N GLU A 149 -6.89 -9.11 -3.10
CA GLU A 149 -5.43 -8.94 -3.14
C GLU A 149 -4.73 -10.28 -3.29
N TRP A 150 -3.88 -10.41 -4.30
CA TRP A 150 -2.94 -11.54 -4.41
C TRP A 150 -2.06 -11.64 -3.17
N VAL A 151 -1.92 -12.87 -2.65
CA VAL A 151 -0.98 -13.22 -1.56
C VAL A 151 0.05 -14.22 -2.04
N SER A 152 1.25 -14.19 -1.44
CA SER A 152 2.35 -15.09 -1.76
C SER A 152 1.98 -16.56 -1.51
N THR A 153 2.57 -17.45 -2.31
CA THR A 153 2.28 -18.89 -2.25
C THR A 153 3.45 -19.72 -2.78
N ASP A 154 3.68 -20.87 -2.16
CA ASP A 154 4.66 -21.87 -2.62
C ASP A 154 4.13 -22.76 -3.73
N SER A 155 2.83 -22.67 -4.05
CA SER A 155 2.24 -23.46 -5.13
C SER A 155 2.83 -23.07 -6.49
N SER A 156 3.17 -24.05 -7.31
CA SER A 156 3.71 -23.81 -8.66
C SER A 156 2.66 -23.37 -9.68
N THR A 157 1.38 -23.64 -9.43
CA THR A 157 0.30 -23.48 -10.42
C THR A 157 -0.86 -22.63 -9.93
N HIS A 158 -1.10 -22.57 -8.62
CA HIS A 158 -2.23 -21.87 -8.04
C HIS A 158 -1.77 -20.69 -7.19
N ALA A 159 -2.61 -19.67 -7.12
CA ALA A 159 -2.50 -18.57 -6.18
C ALA A 159 -3.83 -18.35 -5.47
N ILE A 160 -3.77 -17.51 -4.44
CA ILE A 160 -4.92 -17.14 -3.63
C ILE A 160 -5.02 -15.62 -3.63
N ALA A 161 -6.24 -15.12 -3.73
CA ALA A 161 -6.57 -13.73 -3.49
C ALA A 161 -7.52 -13.59 -2.29
N VAL A 162 -7.31 -12.58 -1.45
CA VAL A 162 -8.00 -12.37 -0.16
C VAL A 162 -8.71 -11.02 -0.10
N GLY A 163 -9.47 -10.75 0.96
CA GLY A 163 -9.98 -9.40 1.26
C GLY A 163 -11.34 -9.00 0.69
N ALA A 164 -11.98 -9.85 -0.11
CA ALA A 164 -13.21 -9.53 -0.86
C ALA A 164 -13.02 -8.37 -1.87
N SER A 165 -14.09 -7.93 -2.52
CA SER A 165 -14.04 -6.92 -3.59
C SER A 165 -15.40 -6.25 -3.79
N PHE A 166 -15.46 -5.25 -4.66
CA PHE A 166 -16.71 -4.63 -5.11
C PHE A 166 -17.70 -5.64 -5.73
N ALA A 167 -17.23 -6.80 -6.19
CA ALA A 167 -18.02 -7.83 -6.85
C ALA A 167 -18.38 -9.00 -5.93
N SER A 168 -18.06 -8.93 -4.63
CA SER A 168 -18.30 -10.01 -3.70
C SER A 168 -18.78 -9.50 -2.34
N ARG A 169 -19.42 -10.39 -1.57
CA ARG A 169 -19.79 -10.07 -0.19
C ARG A 169 -18.53 -9.94 0.65
N SER A 170 -18.59 -9.06 1.65
CA SER A 170 -17.50 -8.74 2.59
C SER A 170 -17.14 -9.85 3.58
N ASP A 171 -17.11 -11.11 3.15
CA ASP A 171 -16.49 -12.18 3.93
C ASP A 171 -14.99 -12.21 3.66
N ILE A 172 -14.24 -11.55 4.54
CA ILE A 172 -12.79 -11.37 4.43
C ILE A 172 -12.03 -12.68 4.65
N ASN A 173 -12.67 -13.69 5.24
CA ASN A 173 -12.11 -15.02 5.40
C ASN A 173 -12.27 -15.86 4.12
N GLN A 174 -13.11 -15.41 3.18
CA GLN A 174 -13.32 -16.10 1.92
C GLN A 174 -12.15 -15.84 0.96
N GLN A 175 -11.31 -16.85 0.84
CA GLN A 175 -10.22 -16.90 -0.12
C GLN A 175 -10.74 -17.28 -1.51
N LEU A 176 -10.19 -16.65 -2.55
CA LEU A 176 -10.40 -17.00 -3.94
C LEU A 176 -9.17 -17.74 -4.47
N ALA A 177 -9.29 -19.03 -4.74
CA ALA A 177 -8.23 -19.82 -5.37
C ALA A 177 -8.33 -19.72 -6.91
N MET A 178 -7.20 -19.46 -7.56
CA MET A 178 -7.09 -19.25 -9.01
C MET A 178 -5.81 -19.88 -9.54
N ASN A 179 -5.73 -20.18 -10.84
CA ASN A 179 -4.43 -20.48 -11.44
C ASN A 179 -3.58 -19.20 -11.47
N LYS A 180 -2.26 -19.32 -11.36
CA LYS A 180 -1.33 -18.17 -11.36
C LYS A 180 -1.39 -17.29 -12.61
N ARG A 181 -1.97 -17.81 -13.71
CA ARG A 181 -2.16 -17.10 -14.99
C ARG A 181 -3.57 -16.53 -15.17
N ASP A 182 -4.50 -16.86 -14.27
CA ASP A 182 -5.85 -16.33 -14.34
C ASP A 182 -5.83 -14.85 -13.96
N ARG A 183 -6.77 -14.10 -14.54
CA ARG A 183 -6.97 -12.66 -14.32
C ARG A 183 -8.44 -12.43 -14.00
N ALA A 184 -8.71 -11.49 -13.11
CA ALA A 184 -10.07 -11.11 -12.77
C ALA A 184 -10.21 -9.59 -12.65
N VAL A 185 -11.42 -9.11 -12.93
CA VAL A 185 -11.75 -7.67 -12.93
C VAL A 185 -11.75 -7.05 -11.54
N ASP A 186 -11.73 -7.89 -10.51
CA ASP A 186 -11.82 -7.52 -9.11
C ASP A 186 -10.64 -8.06 -8.29
N VAL A 187 -9.57 -8.50 -8.94
CA VAL A 187 -8.34 -8.98 -8.30
C VAL A 187 -7.17 -8.08 -8.70
N GLY A 188 -6.57 -7.46 -7.70
CA GLY A 188 -5.32 -6.69 -7.75
C GLY A 188 -4.35 -7.18 -6.68
N PHE A 189 -3.56 -6.28 -6.10
CA PHE A 189 -2.59 -6.65 -5.08
C PHE A 189 -2.12 -5.46 -4.25
N ARG A 190 -1.44 -5.79 -3.16
CA ARG A 190 -0.71 -4.89 -2.28
C ARG A 190 0.67 -5.50 -1.99
N TYR A 191 1.59 -4.66 -1.58
CA TYR A 191 2.96 -5.06 -1.27
C TYR A 191 3.29 -4.91 0.21
N VAL A 192 4.31 -5.68 0.63
CA VAL A 192 4.97 -5.56 1.93
C VAL A 192 6.49 -5.63 1.78
N ALA A 193 7.20 -5.21 2.82
CA ALA A 193 8.64 -5.39 2.97
C ALA A 193 9.03 -5.55 4.44
N ASP A 194 10.17 -6.19 4.71
CA ASP A 194 10.83 -6.09 6.01
C ASP A 194 11.30 -4.64 6.23
N ALA A 195 10.91 -4.02 7.35
CA ALA A 195 11.13 -2.59 7.52
C ALA A 195 12.60 -2.22 7.73
N VAL A 196 13.37 -3.07 8.43
CA VAL A 196 14.79 -2.81 8.68
C VAL A 196 15.55 -2.94 7.37
N GLU A 197 15.35 -4.07 6.68
CA GLU A 197 16.01 -4.35 5.42
C GLU A 197 15.67 -3.28 4.37
N TYR A 198 14.38 -2.91 4.25
CA TYR A 198 13.95 -1.92 3.27
C TYR A 198 14.48 -0.52 3.57
N ILE A 199 14.56 -0.11 4.84
CA ILE A 199 15.18 1.18 5.19
C ILE A 199 16.65 1.19 4.78
N GLU A 200 17.39 0.16 5.17
CA GLU A 200 18.85 0.12 4.97
C GLU A 200 19.22 0.01 3.50
N GLN A 201 18.52 -0.82 2.74
CA GLN A 201 18.84 -1.08 1.33
C GLN A 201 18.19 -0.08 0.37
N HIS A 202 17.01 0.45 0.69
CA HIS A 202 16.24 1.27 -0.25
C HIS A 202 16.08 2.73 0.19
N ILE A 203 15.71 2.99 1.45
CA ILE A 203 15.42 4.37 1.88
C ILE A 203 16.71 5.15 2.17
N ALA A 204 17.67 4.57 2.89
CA ALA A 204 18.90 5.24 3.31
C ALA A 204 19.78 5.72 2.14
N PRO A 205 20.05 4.90 1.10
CA PRO A 205 20.82 5.37 -0.06
C PRO A 205 20.14 6.53 -0.78
N ARG A 206 18.80 6.54 -0.83
CA ARG A 206 18.01 7.60 -1.47
C ARG A 206 17.99 8.87 -0.65
N TRP A 207 17.83 8.76 0.67
CA TRP A 207 17.82 9.88 1.60
C TRP A 207 19.04 10.80 1.42
N ASN A 208 20.21 10.19 1.23
CA ASN A 208 21.46 10.91 1.03
C ASN A 208 21.46 11.77 -0.25
N ASN A 209 20.70 11.37 -1.27
CA ASN A 209 20.55 12.08 -2.54
C ASN A 209 19.34 13.04 -2.58
N MET A 210 18.46 13.02 -1.57
CA MET A 210 17.30 13.89 -1.50
C MET A 210 17.67 15.34 -1.16
N ASN A 211 16.99 16.29 -1.80
CA ASN A 211 17.03 17.70 -1.42
C ASN A 211 16.17 17.97 -0.17
N GLY A 212 16.25 19.20 0.37
CA GLY A 212 15.54 19.57 1.60
C GLY A 212 14.02 19.42 1.54
N THR A 213 13.41 19.71 0.39
CA THR A 213 11.95 19.55 0.19
C THR A 213 11.56 18.07 0.21
N GLN A 214 12.29 17.23 -0.52
CA GLN A 214 12.05 15.78 -0.55
C GLN A 214 12.22 15.16 0.84
N ARG A 215 13.27 15.54 1.57
CA ARG A 215 13.46 15.07 2.96
C ARG A 215 12.35 15.53 3.88
N GLN A 216 11.84 16.75 3.70
CA GLN A 216 10.71 17.23 4.50
C GLN A 216 9.42 16.45 4.20
N GLN A 217 9.16 16.11 2.94
CA GLN A 217 8.03 15.26 2.56
C GLN A 217 8.14 13.88 3.19
N VAL A 218 9.29 13.23 3.07
CA VAL A 218 9.55 11.93 3.70
C VAL A 218 9.44 11.99 5.21
N ARG A 219 9.91 13.06 5.87
CA ARG A 219 9.72 13.26 7.33
C ARG A 219 8.25 13.29 7.72
N LEU A 220 7.41 13.97 6.93
CA LEU A 220 5.97 14.02 7.19
C LEU A 220 5.35 12.63 7.04
N ALA A 221 5.69 11.89 5.98
CA ALA A 221 5.22 10.52 5.78
C ALA A 221 5.64 9.57 6.92
N ILE A 222 6.91 9.61 7.32
CA ILE A 222 7.41 8.85 8.48
C ILE A 222 6.67 9.28 9.75
N GLY A 223 6.42 10.57 9.94
CA GLY A 223 5.74 11.12 11.11
C GLY A 223 4.33 10.55 11.34
N GLU A 224 3.66 10.09 10.28
CA GLU A 224 2.34 9.44 10.35
C GLU A 224 2.39 8.03 10.96
N TRP A 225 3.55 7.36 10.96
CA TRP A 225 3.69 6.07 11.63
C TRP A 225 3.64 6.25 13.15
N LYS A 226 3.07 5.27 13.86
CA LYS A 226 2.96 5.33 15.32
C LYS A 226 4.33 5.50 15.96
N LYS A 227 4.44 6.52 16.83
CA LYS A 227 5.67 6.93 17.49
C LYS A 227 6.41 5.77 18.16
N ASP A 228 5.73 4.96 18.96
CA ASP A 228 6.38 3.88 19.71
C ASP A 228 7.01 2.84 18.79
N TRP A 229 6.38 2.57 17.64
CA TRP A 229 6.91 1.65 16.65
C TRP A 229 8.09 2.22 15.90
N ARG A 230 8.07 3.50 15.57
CA ARG A 230 9.22 4.16 14.97
C ARG A 230 10.43 4.18 15.89
N LEU A 231 10.22 4.43 17.18
CA LEU A 231 11.30 4.37 18.18
C LEU A 231 11.88 2.96 18.30
N ALA A 232 11.03 1.94 18.30
CA ALA A 232 11.46 0.55 18.35
C ALA A 232 12.16 0.10 17.05
N LEU A 233 11.66 0.51 15.88
CA LEU A 233 12.32 0.30 14.59
C LEU A 233 13.68 0.99 14.54
N ALA A 234 13.77 2.25 14.97
CA ALA A 234 15.01 3.00 15.03
C ALA A 234 16.07 2.37 15.96
N ALA A 235 15.66 1.59 16.95
CA ALA A 235 16.58 0.85 17.82
C ALA A 235 17.18 -0.40 17.14
N LYS A 236 16.59 -0.86 16.04
CA LYS A 236 17.03 -2.04 15.26
C LYS A 236 17.91 -1.67 14.07
N LEU A 237 17.86 -0.43 13.59
CA LEU A 237 18.61 0.03 12.43
C LEU A 237 20.11 0.17 12.70
N ASP A 238 20.94 -0.21 11.73
CA ASP A 238 22.36 0.07 11.75
C ASP A 238 22.61 1.56 11.46
N ALA A 239 23.01 2.31 12.49
CA ALA A 239 23.29 3.74 12.38
C ALA A 239 24.44 4.07 11.41
N SER A 240 25.35 3.13 11.14
CA SER A 240 26.43 3.30 10.16
C SER A 240 25.93 3.20 8.73
N VAL A 241 24.82 2.49 8.49
CA VAL A 241 24.15 2.38 7.18
C VAL A 241 23.15 3.51 6.99
N VAL A 242 22.27 3.72 7.97
CA VAL A 242 21.16 4.68 7.87
C VAL A 242 21.61 6.14 7.98
N GLY A 243 22.69 6.40 8.73
CA GLY A 243 23.16 7.74 9.03
C GLY A 243 22.29 8.46 10.08
N THR A 244 22.88 9.48 10.70
CA THR A 244 22.27 10.16 11.86
C THR A 244 21.03 10.98 11.52
N ASP A 245 20.98 11.58 10.32
CA ASP A 245 19.90 12.46 9.88
C ASP A 245 18.58 11.70 9.62
N LEU A 246 18.65 10.59 8.88
CA LEU A 246 17.48 9.71 8.66
C LEU A 246 17.07 9.01 9.95
N LEU A 247 18.01 8.56 10.77
CA LEU A 247 17.70 7.97 12.07
C LEU A 247 16.96 8.97 12.99
N LEU A 248 17.32 10.25 12.94
CA LEU A 248 16.62 11.31 13.64
C LEU A 248 15.21 11.54 13.07
N ALA A 249 15.06 11.53 11.74
CA ALA A 249 13.75 11.61 11.08
C ALA A 249 12.82 10.50 11.54
N ILE A 250 13.32 9.26 11.65
CA ILE A 250 12.54 8.12 12.12
C ILE A 250 12.14 8.30 13.59
N LYS A 251 12.95 8.94 14.44
CA LYS A 251 12.65 9.12 15.87
C LYS A 251 11.68 10.26 16.20
N GLN A 252 11.49 11.23 15.30
CA GLN A 252 10.65 12.42 15.48
C GLN A 252 9.21 12.15 15.04
#